data_AF-A0A183U7H2-F1
#
_entry.id   AF-A0A183U7H2-F1
#
_cell.length_a   1.000
_cell.length_b   1.000
_cell.length_c   1.000
_cell.angle_alpha   90.00
_cell.angle_beta   90.00
_cell.angle_gamma   90.00
#
_symmetry.space_group_name_H-M   'P 1'
#
loop_
_entity.id
_entity.type
_entity.pdbx_description
1 polymer ?
#
loop_
_entity_poly.entity_id
_entity_poly.type
_entity_poly.pdbx_seq_one_letter_code
_entity_poly.pdbx_strand_id
1 'polypeptide(L)'
;MTIYMSGSLAISRSLSRPGHDYLKFGTGSKMTLYEEARAKGLNTREALLRFHKTFYSANIMTVCVIGRESLDDLELYIEELGFSKIENKGVARPNWKEHPLGAEQLKQRINVWFA
;
A
#
# COMPACT_ATOMS: atom_id res chain seq x y z
N MET A 1 -27.73 -11.35 -6.30
CA MET A 1 -26.86 -12.22 -7.13
C MET A 1 -25.44 -12.06 -6.60
N THR A 2 -25.03 -13.01 -5.77
CA THR A 2 -23.80 -12.96 -4.96
C THR A 2 -22.63 -13.48 -5.80
N ILE A 3 -21.59 -12.68 -5.98
CA ILE A 3 -20.37 -13.10 -6.66
C ILE A 3 -19.45 -13.73 -5.61
N TYR A 4 -19.46 -15.07 -5.52
CA TYR A 4 -18.39 -15.82 -4.87
C TYR A 4 -17.25 -16.00 -5.89
N MET A 5 -16.18 -15.21 -5.76
CA MET A 5 -14.91 -15.47 -6.44
C MET A 5 -13.76 -15.06 -5.52
N SER A 6 -13.21 -16.02 -4.78
CA SER A 6 -12.00 -15.90 -3.95
C SER A 6 -10.70 -15.88 -4.80
N GLY A 7 -10.71 -15.12 -5.90
CA GLY A 7 -9.58 -14.87 -6.81
C GLY A 7 -9.70 -13.56 -7.61
N SER A 8 -10.57 -12.64 -7.19
CA SER A 8 -11.13 -11.56 -8.03
C SER A 8 -10.39 -10.21 -7.99
N LEU A 9 -9.53 -9.97 -6.99
CA LEU A 9 -9.02 -8.62 -6.73
C LEU A 9 -7.98 -8.15 -7.76
N ALA A 10 -7.01 -8.98 -8.13
CA ALA A 10 -5.98 -8.61 -9.10
C ALA A 10 -6.58 -8.31 -10.48
N ILE A 11 -7.56 -9.11 -10.90
CA ILE A 11 -8.31 -8.91 -12.15
C ILE A 11 -9.12 -7.61 -12.09
N SER A 12 -9.80 -7.35 -10.97
CA SER A 12 -10.55 -6.11 -10.78
C SER A 12 -9.64 -4.87 -10.84
N ARG A 13 -8.41 -4.97 -10.34
CA ARG A 13 -7.40 -3.90 -10.42
C ARG A 13 -6.91 -3.71 -11.86
N SER A 14 -6.56 -4.78 -12.57
CA SER A 14 -6.07 -4.70 -13.96
C SER A 14 -7.08 -4.11 -14.94
N LEU A 15 -8.38 -4.19 -14.61
CA LEU A 15 -9.47 -3.63 -15.40
C LEU A 15 -9.91 -2.23 -14.96
N SER A 16 -9.22 -1.64 -13.97
CA SER A 16 -9.50 -0.28 -13.52
C SER A 16 -8.98 0.78 -14.48
N ARG A 17 -9.41 2.03 -14.27
CA ARG A 17 -9.03 3.17 -15.12
C ARG A 17 -7.51 3.27 -15.27
N PRO A 18 -6.99 3.43 -16.51
CA PRO A 18 -5.59 3.74 -16.73
C PRO A 18 -5.16 4.97 -15.93
N GLY A 19 -4.01 4.88 -15.28
CA GLY A 19 -3.45 5.97 -14.47
C GLY A 19 -3.98 6.07 -13.03
N HIS A 20 -5.04 5.34 -12.65
CA HIS A 20 -5.48 5.29 -11.26
C HIS A 20 -4.59 4.37 -10.41
N ASP A 21 -4.23 4.77 -9.19
CA ASP A 21 -3.31 3.99 -8.33
C ASP A 21 -3.80 2.57 -8.00
N TYR A 22 -5.11 2.38 -7.99
CA TYR A 22 -5.74 1.07 -7.82
C TYR A 22 -5.25 0.03 -8.86
N LEU A 23 -4.87 0.47 -10.06
CA LEU A 23 -4.34 -0.38 -11.14
C LEU A 23 -2.99 -1.02 -10.80
N LYS A 24 -2.20 -0.41 -9.91
CA LYS A 24 -0.81 -0.82 -9.65
C LYS A 24 -0.73 -2.28 -9.21
N PHE A 25 0.30 -3.00 -9.64
CA PHE A 25 0.58 -4.33 -9.12
C PHE A 25 1.27 -4.23 -7.75
N GLY A 26 0.49 -4.39 -6.67
CA GLY A 26 0.97 -4.12 -5.31
C GLY A 26 1.95 -5.14 -4.74
N THR A 27 1.89 -6.41 -5.17
CA THR A 27 2.74 -7.47 -4.61
C THR A 27 4.20 -7.31 -5.04
N GLY A 28 4.44 -6.90 -6.28
CA GLY A 28 5.75 -6.94 -6.90
C GLY A 28 6.22 -8.35 -7.27
N SER A 29 7.32 -8.43 -8.00
CA SER A 29 7.96 -9.70 -8.39
C SER A 29 9.47 -9.49 -8.62
N LYS A 30 10.21 -10.58 -8.84
CA LYS A 30 11.63 -10.49 -9.28
C LYS A 30 11.76 -9.66 -10.56
N MET A 31 10.80 -9.79 -11.47
CA MET A 31 10.77 -9.02 -12.71
C MET A 31 10.68 -7.52 -12.41
N THR A 32 9.72 -7.08 -11.57
CA THR A 32 9.49 -5.66 -11.31
C THR A 32 10.52 -5.02 -10.37
N LEU A 33 10.98 -5.75 -9.34
CA LEU A 33 11.86 -5.22 -8.29
C LEU A 33 13.36 -5.41 -8.56
N TYR A 34 13.72 -6.29 -9.50
CA TYR A 34 15.11 -6.59 -9.83
C TYR A 34 15.41 -6.47 -11.32
N GLU A 35 14.79 -7.28 -12.19
CA GLU A 35 15.19 -7.37 -13.61
C GLU A 35 14.91 -6.07 -14.36
N GLU A 36 13.68 -5.56 -14.30
CA GLU A 36 13.31 -4.29 -14.94
C GLU A 36 14.00 -3.09 -14.29
N ALA A 37 14.11 -3.08 -12.96
CA ALA A 37 14.78 -2.01 -12.23
C ALA A 37 16.23 -1.90 -12.69
N ARG A 38 16.94 -3.03 -12.76
CA ARG A 38 18.32 -3.11 -13.25
C ARG A 38 18.43 -2.71 -14.72
N ALA A 39 17.54 -3.19 -15.57
CA ALA A 39 17.51 -2.83 -16.99
C ALA A 39 17.30 -1.32 -17.22
N LYS A 40 16.53 -0.67 -16.34
CA LYS A 40 16.29 0.79 -16.32
C LYS A 40 17.40 1.58 -15.60
N GLY A 41 18.45 0.92 -15.10
CA GLY A 41 19.53 1.57 -14.35
C GLY A 41 19.09 2.09 -12.97
N LEU A 42 17.98 1.61 -12.43
CA LEU A 42 17.44 2.05 -11.14
C LEU A 42 18.05 1.24 -9.99
N ASN A 43 18.54 1.94 -8.97
CA ASN A 43 18.99 1.32 -7.72
C ASN A 43 17.79 1.12 -6.78
N THR A 44 17.34 -0.14 -6.63
CA THR A 44 16.20 -0.49 -5.77
C THR A 44 16.42 -0.08 -4.31
N ARG A 45 17.66 -0.15 -3.79
CA ARG A 45 17.97 0.25 -2.41
C ARG A 45 17.77 1.74 -2.19
N GLU A 46 18.21 2.57 -3.13
CA GLU A 46 18.01 4.01 -3.05
C GLU A 46 16.53 4.39 -3.17
N ALA A 47 15.78 3.69 -4.03
CA ALA A 47 14.34 3.87 -4.14
C ALA A 47 13.62 3.54 -2.82
N LEU A 48 14.02 2.46 -2.13
CA LEU A 48 13.48 2.10 -0.81
C LEU A 48 13.80 3.15 0.25
N LEU A 49 15.05 3.61 0.32
CA LEU A 49 15.45 4.64 1.30
C LEU A 49 14.72 5.96 1.05
N ARG A 50 14.55 6.35 -0.22
CA ARG A 50 13.75 7.52 -0.60
C ARG A 50 12.28 7.33 -0.19
N PHE A 51 11.69 6.18 -0.47
CA PHE A 51 10.30 5.89 -0.07
C PHE A 51 10.11 5.97 1.46
N HIS A 52 11.01 5.35 2.23
CA HIS A 52 11.00 5.42 3.69
C HIS A 52 11.17 6.88 4.17
N LYS A 53 12.15 7.60 3.63
CA LYS A 53 12.39 9.01 3.99
C LYS A 53 11.16 9.88 3.67
N THR A 54 10.46 9.64 2.58
CA THR A 54 9.29 10.44 2.20
C THR A 54 8.03 10.08 2.98
N PHE A 55 7.71 8.79 3.13
CA PHE A 55 6.37 8.39 3.60
C PHE A 55 6.33 7.87 5.03
N TYR A 56 7.42 7.39 5.61
CA TYR A 56 7.41 6.92 7.01
C TYR A 56 7.50 8.14 7.93
N SER A 57 6.34 8.66 8.34
CA SER A 57 6.19 9.89 9.13
C SER A 57 5.22 9.66 10.29
N ALA A 58 5.55 10.19 11.47
CA ALA A 58 4.76 9.99 12.69
C ALA A 58 3.28 10.38 12.53
N ASN A 59 2.97 11.47 11.81
CA ASN A 59 1.60 11.94 11.63
C ASN A 59 0.67 10.99 10.84
N ILE A 60 1.22 10.01 10.12
CA ILE A 60 0.44 9.01 9.39
C ILE A 60 0.61 7.59 9.93
N MET A 61 1.33 7.42 11.04
CA MET A 61 1.48 6.14 11.72
C MET A 61 0.42 5.97 12.81
N THR A 62 0.13 4.73 13.16
CA THR A 62 -0.73 4.38 14.29
C THR A 62 -0.15 3.13 14.94
N VAL A 63 -0.01 3.16 16.26
CA VAL A 63 0.48 2.05 17.07
C VAL A 63 -0.63 1.58 17.99
N CYS A 64 -0.73 0.26 18.17
CA CYS A 64 -1.63 -0.37 19.12
C CYS A 64 -0.79 -1.34 19.95
N VAL A 65 -0.83 -1.19 21.27
CA VAL A 65 -0.12 -2.05 22.21
C VAL A 65 -1.16 -2.78 23.05
N ILE A 66 -0.95 -4.09 23.20
CA ILE A 66 -1.82 -4.94 24.00
C ILE A 66 -0.93 -5.69 24.97
N GLY A 67 -1.17 -5.49 26.26
CA GLY A 67 -0.45 -6.11 27.36
C GLY A 67 -1.36 -6.38 28.54
N ARG A 68 -0.83 -7.03 29.57
CA ARG A 68 -1.54 -7.24 30.85
C ARG A 68 -1.19 -6.18 31.89
N GLU A 69 -0.18 -5.38 31.58
CA GLU A 69 0.35 -4.30 32.38
C GLU A 69 -0.66 -3.14 32.48
N SER A 70 -0.40 -2.21 33.41
CA SER A 70 -1.24 -1.02 33.55
C SER A 70 -1.10 -0.09 32.35
N LEU A 71 -2.03 0.85 32.17
CA LEU A 71 -1.94 1.83 31.08
C LEU A 71 -0.67 2.69 31.19
N ASP A 72 -0.26 3.03 32.42
CA ASP A 72 0.95 3.83 32.68
C ASP A 72 2.21 3.06 32.27
N ASP A 73 2.28 1.75 32.57
CA ASP A 73 3.39 0.90 32.15
C ASP A 73 3.46 0.78 30.62
N LEU A 74 2.31 0.62 29.97
CA LEU A 74 2.23 0.51 28.51
C LEU A 74 2.64 1.82 27.81
N GLU A 75 2.30 2.97 28.39
CA GLU A 75 2.75 4.28 27.91
C GLU A 75 4.27 4.42 28.06
N LEU A 76 4.81 4.07 29.22
CA LEU A 76 6.26 4.10 29.47
C LEU A 76 7.02 3.23 28.46
N TYR A 77 6.54 2.02 28.16
CA TYR A 77 7.17 1.16 27.15
C TYR A 77 7.21 1.80 25.76
N ILE A 78 6.14 2.50 25.36
CA ILE A 78 6.10 3.18 24.07
C ILE A 78 7.11 4.32 24.00
N GLU A 79 7.30 5.05 25.10
CA GLU A 79 8.33 6.08 25.21
C GLU A 79 9.74 5.50 25.15
N GLU A 80 10.00 4.42 25.90
CA GLU A 80 11.29 3.73 25.95
C GLU A 80 11.68 3.11 24.60
N LEU A 81 10.72 2.52 23.88
CA LEU A 81 10.89 2.02 22.52
C LEU A 81 11.16 3.13 21.50
N GLY A 82 11.00 4.40 21.88
CA GLY A 82 11.38 5.55 21.09
C GLY A 82 10.38 5.90 19.99
N PHE A 83 9.11 5.50 20.10
CA PHE A 83 8.08 5.92 19.16
C PHE A 83 7.89 7.44 19.16
N SER A 84 8.15 8.10 20.30
CA SER A 84 8.19 9.57 20.43
C SER A 84 9.29 10.23 19.59
N LYS A 85 10.33 9.48 19.20
CA LYS A 85 11.47 9.98 18.40
C LYS A 85 11.24 9.85 16.89
N ILE A 86 10.13 9.23 16.46
CA ILE A 86 9.80 9.10 15.04
C ILE A 86 9.52 10.49 14.48
N GLU A 87 10.24 10.86 13.42
CA GLU A 87 10.11 12.17 12.78
C GLU A 87 8.69 12.39 12.23
N ASN A 88 8.08 13.52 12.60
CA ASN A 88 6.88 14.02 11.93
C ASN A 88 7.28 14.91 10.74
N LYS A 89 7.09 14.38 9.54
CA LYS A 89 7.41 15.04 8.26
C LYS A 89 6.21 15.77 7.65
N GLY A 90 5.07 15.82 8.34
CA GLY A 90 3.85 16.49 7.85
C GLY A 90 3.29 15.88 6.56
N VAL A 91 3.43 14.57 6.37
CA VAL A 91 3.02 13.89 5.12
C VAL A 91 1.51 13.95 4.96
N ALA A 92 1.06 14.44 3.80
CA ALA A 92 -0.35 14.37 3.43
C ALA A 92 -0.72 12.94 3.03
N ARG A 93 -1.77 12.38 3.66
CA ARG A 93 -2.29 11.07 3.27
C ARG A 93 -2.88 11.17 1.86
N PRO A 94 -2.51 10.27 0.93
CA PRO A 94 -3.15 10.23 -0.38
C PRO A 94 -4.67 10.09 -0.25
N ASN A 95 -5.41 10.90 -0.99
CA ASN A 95 -6.86 10.86 -1.05
C ASN A 95 -7.30 10.75 -2.50
N TRP A 96 -7.98 9.66 -2.83
CA TRP A 96 -8.51 9.42 -4.17
C TRP A 96 -9.98 9.83 -4.20
N LYS A 97 -10.24 11.02 -4.75
CA LYS A 97 -11.61 11.54 -4.93
C LYS A 97 -12.35 10.83 -6.06
N GLU A 98 -11.61 10.34 -7.05
CA GLU A 98 -12.16 9.64 -8.20
C GLU A 98 -12.27 8.15 -7.91
N HIS A 99 -13.37 7.55 -8.37
CA HIS A 99 -13.55 6.11 -8.27
C HIS A 99 -12.62 5.40 -9.28
N PRO A 100 -12.01 4.25 -8.92
CA PRO A 100 -11.10 3.50 -9.80
C PRO A 100 -11.78 2.96 -11.07
N LEU A 101 -13.10 2.82 -11.06
CA LEU A 101 -13.90 2.41 -12.22
C LEU A 101 -14.71 3.62 -12.73
N GLY A 102 -14.46 4.03 -13.97
CA GLY A 102 -15.22 5.06 -14.66
C GLY A 102 -16.35 4.46 -15.49
N ALA A 103 -17.09 5.31 -16.22
CA ALA A 103 -18.20 4.86 -17.06
C ALA A 103 -17.79 3.78 -18.06
N GLU A 104 -16.57 3.86 -18.61
CA GLU A 104 -16.04 2.89 -19.57
C GLU A 104 -15.74 1.52 -18.96
N GLN A 105 -15.30 1.47 -17.69
CA GLN A 105 -14.94 0.22 -17.00
C GLN A 105 -16.15 -0.44 -16.31
N LEU A 106 -17.27 0.27 -16.21
CA LEU A 106 -18.50 -0.22 -15.60
C LEU A 106 -19.41 -0.93 -16.62
N LYS A 107 -20.37 -1.71 -16.12
CA LYS A 107 -21.35 -2.48 -16.93
C LYS A 107 -20.73 -3.52 -17.88
N GLN A 108 -19.49 -3.91 -17.62
CA GLN A 108 -18.82 -4.97 -18.37
C GLN A 108 -19.01 -6.33 -17.70
N ARG A 109 -19.18 -7.39 -18.50
CA ARG A 109 -19.14 -8.78 -18.03
C ARG A 109 -17.83 -9.41 -18.51
N ILE A 110 -17.02 -9.88 -17.57
CA ILE A 110 -15.77 -10.56 -17.85
C ILE A 110 -15.94 -12.04 -17.54
N ASN A 111 -15.67 -12.89 -18.53
CA ASN A 111 -15.66 -14.33 -18.34
C ASN A 111 -14.19 -14.78 -18.24
N VAL A 112 -13.83 -15.39 -17.13
CA VAL A 112 -12.48 -15.94 -16.90
C VAL A 112 -12.62 -17.45 -16.93
N TRP A 113 -11.92 -18.08 -17.87
CA TRP A 113 -11.89 -19.53 -18.03
C TRP A 113 -10.55 -20.03 -17.51
N PHE A 114 -10.58 -21.04 -16.64
CA PHE A 114 -9.37 -21.74 -16.23
C PHE A 114 -9.21 -22.96 -17.15
N ALA A 115 -8.02 -23.11 -17.73
CA ALA A 115 -7.63 -24.29 -18.49
C ALA A 115 -7.16 -25.39 -17.54
#